data_AF-A0A420R9I8-F1
#
_entry.id   AF-A0A420R9I8-F1
#
_cell.length_a   1.000
_cell.length_b   1.000
_cell.length_c   1.000
_cell.angle_alpha   90.00
_cell.angle_beta   90.00
_cell.angle_gamma   90.00
#
_symmetry.space_group_name_H-M   'P 1'
#
loop_
_entity.id
_entity.type
_entity.pdbx_description
1 polymer ?
#
loop_
_entity_poly.entity_id
_entity_poly.type
_entity_poly.pdbx_seq_one_letter_code
_entity_poly.pdbx_strand_id
1 'polypeptide(L)'
;MPREEGSIERVFYGGTTKEEILDRTNDRIGIHHWAQEGITGRGVLIDYASWAEKNAIAYSTFSLHTIKLNEILQIAKECNITFRRGDILLVRIGVIKEWEHVMDVDAKKAYAATTSPQHAGVEGTMDVLKWIWNTGFAAVAGDAISWEVSLC
;
A
#
# COMPACT_ATOMS: atom_id res chain seq x y z
N MET A 1 5.49 -15.21 -5.79
CA MET A 1 5.11 -16.50 -6.40
C MET A 1 6.30 -17.44 -6.26
N PRO A 2 6.14 -18.65 -5.71
CA PRO A 2 7.17 -19.67 -5.79
C PRO A 2 7.48 -19.94 -7.26
N ARG A 3 8.77 -20.10 -7.61
CA ARG A 3 9.14 -20.58 -8.95
C ARG A 3 8.63 -22.01 -9.10
N GLU A 4 8.12 -22.37 -10.27
CA GLU A 4 8.09 -23.78 -10.65
C GLU A 4 9.53 -24.29 -10.65
N GLU A 5 9.73 -25.45 -10.03
CA GLU A 5 11.05 -26.03 -9.80
C GLU A 5 11.71 -26.31 -11.17
N GLY A 6 12.75 -25.53 -11.52
CA GLY A 6 13.45 -25.61 -12.81
C GLY A 6 13.21 -24.45 -13.79
N SER A 7 12.27 -23.54 -13.51
CA SER A 7 12.06 -22.36 -14.36
C SER A 7 13.10 -21.27 -14.11
N ILE A 8 13.82 -20.89 -15.17
CA ILE A 8 14.85 -19.84 -15.18
C ILE A 8 14.21 -18.45 -15.30
N GLU A 9 12.99 -18.39 -15.83
CA GLU A 9 12.32 -17.15 -16.23
C GLU A 9 11.38 -16.64 -15.13
N ARG A 10 11.48 -15.35 -14.82
CA ARG A 10 10.58 -14.70 -13.85
C ARG A 10 9.29 -14.30 -14.58
N VAL A 11 8.17 -14.91 -14.18
CA VAL A 11 6.83 -14.58 -14.70
C VAL A 11 6.03 -13.74 -13.72
N PHE A 12 5.05 -13.00 -14.23
CA PHE A 12 4.08 -12.21 -13.49
C PHE A 12 2.85 -13.04 -13.12
N TYR A 13 1.82 -12.39 -12.56
CA TYR A 13 0.58 -13.04 -12.15
C TYR A 13 -0.04 -13.86 -13.29
N GLY A 14 -0.46 -15.08 -12.97
CA GLY A 14 -1.05 -16.00 -13.95
C GLY A 14 -0.06 -16.53 -15.00
N GLY A 15 1.25 -16.38 -14.79
CA GLY A 15 2.28 -16.88 -15.72
C GLY A 15 2.61 -15.95 -16.89
N THR A 16 2.13 -14.71 -16.89
CA THR A 16 2.42 -13.72 -17.94
C THR A 16 3.92 -13.42 -18.01
N THR A 17 4.51 -13.36 -19.20
CA THR A 17 5.94 -13.06 -19.40
C THR A 17 6.21 -11.56 -19.53
N LYS A 18 7.49 -11.17 -19.50
CA LYS A 18 7.90 -9.78 -19.70
C LYS A 18 7.63 -9.31 -21.12
N GLU A 19 7.85 -10.19 -22.10
CA GLU A 19 7.68 -9.94 -23.52
C GLU A 19 6.21 -9.65 -23.84
N GLU A 20 5.29 -10.40 -23.21
CA GLU A 20 3.85 -10.15 -23.28
C GLU A 20 3.47 -8.76 -22.74
N ILE A 21 4.06 -8.32 -21.63
CA ILE A 21 3.78 -6.99 -21.05
C ILE A 21 4.34 -5.85 -21.94
N LEU A 22 5.47 -6.09 -22.61
CA LEU A 22 6.09 -5.08 -23.47
C LEU A 22 5.41 -4.96 -24.85
N ASP A 23 4.65 -5.98 -25.26
CA ASP A 23 3.83 -5.92 -26.46
C ASP A 23 2.60 -5.04 -26.23
N ARG A 24 2.58 -3.87 -26.88
CA ARG A 24 1.47 -2.91 -26.80
C ARG A 24 0.15 -3.41 -27.37
N THR A 25 0.15 -4.53 -28.10
CA THR A 25 -1.06 -5.17 -28.63
C THR A 25 -1.63 -6.23 -27.70
N ASN A 26 -0.86 -6.64 -26.67
CA ASN A 26 -1.31 -7.57 -25.65
C ASN A 26 -1.91 -6.79 -24.47
N ASP A 27 -3.05 -7.27 -24.00
CA ASP A 27 -3.86 -6.60 -23.00
C ASP A 27 -4.03 -7.45 -21.72
N ARG A 28 -3.44 -8.66 -21.70
CA ARG A 28 -3.42 -9.56 -20.55
C ARG A 28 -2.93 -8.82 -19.30
N ILE A 29 -3.63 -9.03 -18.17
CA ILE A 29 -3.38 -8.38 -16.86
C ILE A 29 -3.38 -6.84 -16.86
N GLY A 30 -3.86 -6.19 -17.94
CA GLY A 30 -3.94 -4.74 -18.03
C GLY A 30 -5.06 -4.11 -17.18
N ILE A 31 -4.86 -2.86 -16.76
CA ILE A 31 -5.81 -2.12 -15.92
C ILE A 31 -7.13 -1.79 -16.64
N HIS A 32 -7.13 -1.73 -17.97
CA HIS A 32 -8.32 -1.43 -18.78
C HIS A 32 -9.45 -2.44 -18.56
N HIS A 33 -9.14 -3.70 -18.25
CA HIS A 33 -10.15 -4.70 -17.89
C HIS A 33 -10.92 -4.32 -16.62
N TRP A 34 -10.24 -3.74 -15.63
CA TRP A 34 -10.86 -3.25 -14.39
C TRP A 34 -11.52 -1.89 -14.59
N ALA A 35 -10.97 -1.05 -15.46
CA ALA A 35 -11.47 0.30 -15.72
C ALA A 35 -12.82 0.35 -16.44
N GLN A 36 -13.24 -0.73 -17.13
CA GLN A 36 -14.54 -0.81 -17.80
C GLN A 36 -15.72 -0.63 -16.83
N GLU A 37 -15.64 -1.26 -15.65
CA GLU A 37 -16.68 -1.21 -14.61
C GLU A 37 -16.23 -0.43 -13.36
N GLY A 38 -14.94 -0.14 -13.26
CA GLY A 38 -14.32 0.43 -12.08
C GLY A 38 -14.16 -0.60 -10.95
N ILE A 39 -13.45 -0.19 -9.90
CA ILE A 39 -13.26 -1.02 -8.71
C ILE A 39 -14.36 -0.68 -7.70
N THR A 40 -15.33 -1.58 -7.55
CA THR A 40 -16.44 -1.43 -6.59
C THR A 40 -16.43 -2.58 -5.59
N GLY A 41 -16.54 -2.26 -4.30
CA GLY A 41 -16.53 -3.25 -3.22
C GLY A 41 -16.71 -2.60 -1.85
N ARG A 42 -16.59 -3.41 -0.79
CA ARG A 42 -16.66 -2.90 0.58
C ARG A 42 -15.29 -2.36 1.00
N GLY A 43 -15.20 -1.04 1.17
CA GLY A 43 -14.01 -0.40 1.73
C GLY A 43 -13.93 -0.55 3.25
N VAL A 44 -12.74 -0.84 3.78
CA VAL A 44 -12.46 -0.83 5.22
C VAL A 44 -11.30 0.13 5.47
N LEU A 45 -11.56 1.18 6.24
CA LEU A 45 -10.57 2.19 6.59
C LEU A 45 -9.87 1.85 7.91
N ILE A 46 -8.55 1.85 7.88
CA ILE A 46 -7.66 1.86 9.03
C ILE A 46 -7.03 3.25 9.10
N ASP A 47 -7.51 4.06 10.03
CA ASP A 47 -7.03 5.43 10.24
C ASP A 47 -5.84 5.47 11.20
N TYR A 48 -4.66 5.15 10.66
CA TYR A 48 -3.42 5.12 11.44
C TYR A 48 -3.03 6.51 11.93
N ALA A 49 -3.19 7.56 11.10
CA ALA A 49 -2.81 8.92 11.48
C ALA A 49 -3.53 9.40 12.74
N SER A 50 -4.86 9.25 12.80
CA SER A 50 -5.63 9.65 13.98
C SER A 50 -5.37 8.75 15.18
N TRP A 51 -5.12 7.45 14.97
CA TRP A 51 -4.74 6.54 16.06
C TRP A 51 -3.35 6.87 16.62
N ALA A 52 -2.36 7.20 15.78
CA ALA A 52 -1.03 7.61 16.19
C ALA A 52 -1.06 8.88 17.05
N GLU A 53 -1.84 9.89 16.65
CA GLU A 53 -2.06 11.12 17.43
C GLU A 53 -2.64 10.83 18.82
N LYS A 54 -3.68 9.99 18.89
CA LYS A 54 -4.31 9.55 20.15
C LYS A 54 -3.31 8.85 21.08
N ASN A 55 -2.36 8.11 20.51
CA ASN A 55 -1.35 7.35 21.23
C ASN A 55 -0.01 8.09 21.40
N ALA A 56 0.04 9.40 21.09
CA ALA A 56 1.24 10.23 21.18
C ALA A 56 2.44 9.70 20.37
N ILE A 57 2.18 9.03 19.24
CA ILE A 57 3.19 8.57 18.30
C ILE A 57 3.44 9.70 17.30
N ALA A 58 4.59 10.37 17.42
CA ALA A 58 5.04 11.36 16.46
C ALA A 58 5.82 10.68 15.33
N TYR A 59 5.44 10.97 14.08
CA TYR A 59 6.15 10.51 12.88
C TYR A 59 5.95 11.50 11.74
N SER A 60 6.73 11.32 10.67
CA SER A 60 6.54 12.00 9.38
C SER A 60 6.29 10.96 8.29
N THR A 61 5.39 11.26 7.36
CA THR A 61 5.12 10.45 6.18
C THR A 61 6.25 10.47 5.16
N PHE A 62 7.18 11.43 5.29
CA PHE A 62 8.38 11.59 4.46
C PHE A 62 9.63 11.06 5.17
N SER A 63 9.47 10.01 5.99
CA SER A 63 10.52 9.32 6.73
C SER A 63 10.31 7.80 6.67
N LEU A 64 11.26 7.00 7.15
CA LEU A 64 11.11 5.53 7.21
C LEU A 64 10.23 5.04 8.38
N HIS A 65 9.16 5.76 8.68
CA HIS A 65 8.21 5.33 9.70
C HIS A 65 7.46 4.07 9.23
N THR A 66 7.49 3.04 10.05
CA THR A 66 6.94 1.72 9.72
C THR A 66 5.67 1.48 10.50
N ILE A 67 4.55 1.30 9.79
CA ILE A 67 3.27 0.90 10.37
C ILE A 67 3.24 -0.61 10.46
N LYS A 68 3.19 -1.12 11.70
CA LYS A 68 3.25 -2.55 11.96
C LYS A 68 1.88 -3.20 11.81
N LEU A 69 1.87 -4.48 11.43
CA LEU A 69 0.64 -5.26 11.32
C LEU A 69 -0.13 -5.30 12.64
N ASN A 70 0.56 -5.39 13.78
CA ASN A 70 -0.09 -5.41 15.09
C ASN A 70 -0.83 -4.09 15.40
N GLU A 71 -0.33 -2.94 14.93
CA GLU A 71 -0.98 -1.64 15.08
C GLU A 71 -2.25 -1.58 14.22
N ILE A 72 -2.19 -2.08 12.97
CA ILE A 72 -3.37 -2.21 12.09
C ILE A 72 -4.45 -3.08 12.74
N LEU A 73 -4.07 -4.25 13.27
CA LEU A 73 -5.00 -5.16 13.96
C LEU A 73 -5.54 -4.56 15.26
N GLN A 74 -4.73 -3.78 15.97
CA GLN A 74 -5.15 -3.07 17.19
C GLN A 74 -6.19 -1.99 16.86
N ILE A 75 -5.98 -1.20 15.80
CA ILE A 75 -6.97 -0.22 15.31
C ILE A 75 -8.28 -0.93 14.93
N ALA A 76 -8.18 -2.02 14.17
CA ALA A 76 -9.36 -2.79 13.78
C ALA A 76 -10.15 -3.28 15.01
N LYS A 77 -9.45 -3.76 16.05
CA LYS A 77 -10.06 -4.18 17.31
C LYS A 77 -10.71 -3.02 18.07
N GLU A 78 -10.03 -1.88 18.23
CA GLU A 78 -10.56 -0.69 18.91
C GLU A 78 -11.81 -0.14 18.23
N CYS A 79 -11.86 -0.21 16.90
CA CYS A 79 -12.99 0.25 16.09
C CYS A 79 -14.05 -0.83 15.82
N ASN A 80 -13.92 -2.03 16.41
CA ASN A 80 -14.81 -3.17 16.18
C ASN A 80 -15.00 -3.51 14.68
N ILE A 81 -13.92 -3.43 13.92
CA ILE A 81 -13.87 -3.74 12.50
C ILE A 81 -13.67 -5.24 12.32
N THR A 82 -14.52 -5.86 11.50
CA THR A 82 -14.34 -7.25 11.05
C THR A 82 -14.10 -7.28 9.55
N PHE A 83 -12.92 -7.73 9.17
CA PHE A 83 -12.56 -7.95 7.77
C PHE A 83 -13.34 -9.12 7.18
N ARG A 84 -13.70 -9.01 5.91
CA ARG A 84 -14.38 -10.03 5.12
C ARG A 84 -13.63 -10.21 3.81
N ARG A 85 -13.73 -11.41 3.25
CA ARG A 85 -13.23 -11.69 1.92
C ARG A 85 -13.88 -10.74 0.91
N GLY A 86 -13.08 -10.19 0.02
CA GLY A 86 -13.48 -9.20 -0.98
C GLY A 86 -13.40 -7.75 -0.52
N ASP A 87 -13.01 -7.49 0.74
CA ASP A 87 -12.79 -6.13 1.22
C ASP A 87 -11.65 -5.43 0.47
N ILE A 88 -11.78 -4.11 0.35
CA ILE A 88 -10.71 -3.21 -0.09
C ILE A 88 -10.16 -2.55 1.17
N LEU A 89 -8.92 -2.89 1.54
CA LEU A 89 -8.26 -2.32 2.72
C LEU A 89 -7.68 -0.95 2.38
N LEU A 90 -8.09 0.07 3.12
CA LEU A 90 -7.59 1.43 3.01
C LEU A 90 -6.79 1.77 4.27
N VAL A 91 -5.50 2.09 4.13
CA VAL A 91 -4.66 2.53 5.26
C VAL A 91 -4.37 4.02 5.09
N ARG A 92 -4.91 4.85 5.99
CA ARG A 92 -4.66 6.30 6.02
C ARG A 92 -3.49 6.59 6.95
N ILE A 93 -2.37 7.01 6.36
CA ILE A 93 -1.11 7.37 7.02
C ILE A 93 -0.92 8.87 7.16
N GLY A 94 -1.73 9.70 6.50
CA GLY A 94 -1.76 11.16 6.72
C GLY A 94 -0.85 11.98 5.81
N VAL A 95 -0.45 11.49 4.63
CA VAL A 95 0.42 12.25 3.70
C VAL A 95 -0.21 13.58 3.33
N ILE A 96 -1.50 13.57 2.98
CA ILE A 96 -2.22 14.78 2.59
C ILE A 96 -2.23 15.79 3.74
N LYS A 97 -2.40 15.31 4.99
CA LYS A 97 -2.40 16.17 6.18
C LYS A 97 -1.03 16.84 6.36
N GLU A 98 0.05 16.08 6.29
CA GLU A 98 1.40 16.62 6.47
C GLU A 98 1.78 17.55 5.31
N TRP A 99 1.50 17.14 4.07
CA TRP A 99 1.81 17.92 2.89
C TRP A 99 1.07 19.26 2.86
N GLU A 100 -0.22 19.30 3.18
CA GLU A 100 -1.01 20.54 3.08
C GLU A 100 -0.92 21.44 4.32
N HIS A 101 -0.69 20.88 5.51
CA HIS A 101 -0.83 21.65 6.75
C HIS A 101 0.46 21.78 7.57
N VAL A 102 1.50 21.00 7.25
CA VAL A 102 2.77 21.02 8.00
C VAL A 102 3.92 21.50 7.12
N MET A 103 3.99 21.02 5.87
CA MET A 103 5.07 21.38 4.96
C MET A 103 4.86 22.75 4.33
N ASP A 104 5.85 23.63 4.47
CA ASP A 104 5.94 24.87 3.71
C ASP A 104 6.46 24.63 2.28
N VAL A 105 6.53 25.72 1.50
CA VAL A 105 6.97 25.68 0.10
C VAL A 105 8.41 25.18 -0.04
N ASP A 106 9.28 25.53 0.90
CA ASP A 106 10.70 25.18 0.82
C ASP A 106 10.93 23.71 1.18
N ALA A 107 10.20 23.18 2.17
CA ALA A 107 10.16 21.75 2.48
C ALA A 107 9.67 20.92 1.28
N LYS A 108 8.61 21.37 0.59
CA LYS A 108 8.10 20.69 -0.62
C LYS A 108 9.12 20.68 -1.76
N LYS A 109 9.83 21.80 -1.98
CA LYS A 109 10.92 21.88 -2.97
C LYS A 109 12.10 20.98 -2.60
N ALA A 110 12.48 20.96 -1.33
CA ALA A 110 13.55 20.10 -0.83
C ALA A 110 13.22 18.63 -1.04
N TYR A 111 11.99 18.21 -0.72
CA TYR A 111 11.50 16.88 -1.03
C TYR A 111 11.52 16.58 -2.54
N ALA A 112 11.02 17.48 -3.39
CA ALA A 112 11.02 17.27 -4.84
C ALA A 112 12.43 17.16 -5.45
N ALA A 113 13.43 17.77 -4.82
CA ALA A 113 14.83 17.72 -5.26
C ALA A 113 15.60 16.50 -4.72
N THR A 114 15.02 15.70 -3.83
CA THR A 114 15.71 14.55 -3.24
C THR A 114 15.87 13.43 -4.25
N THR A 115 17.05 12.80 -4.25
CA THR A 115 17.34 11.63 -5.09
C THR A 115 17.08 10.31 -4.38
N SER A 116 16.85 10.33 -3.07
CA SER A 116 16.42 9.15 -2.30
C SER A 116 15.34 9.55 -1.29
N PRO A 117 14.07 9.64 -1.73
CA PRO A 117 12.98 9.97 -0.85
C PRO A 117 12.67 8.80 0.08
N GLN A 118 12.33 9.13 1.32
CA GLN A 118 11.86 8.17 2.30
C GLN A 118 10.34 8.27 2.41
N HIS A 119 9.68 7.13 2.44
CA HIS A 119 8.23 7.06 2.54
C HIS A 119 7.82 6.15 3.68
N ALA A 120 6.98 6.70 4.56
CA ALA A 120 6.34 5.91 5.59
C ALA A 120 5.30 5.00 4.93
N GLY A 121 5.06 3.84 5.53
CA GLY A 121 4.09 2.90 4.98
C GLY A 121 3.93 1.67 5.86
N VAL A 122 3.14 0.72 5.37
CA VAL A 122 2.95 -0.58 6.02
C VAL A 122 4.25 -1.37 5.95
N GLU A 123 4.58 -2.16 6.98
CA GLU A 123 5.78 -2.99 6.95
C GLU A 123 5.79 -4.01 5.79
N GLY A 124 6.91 -4.06 5.06
CA GLY A 124 7.13 -5.01 3.95
C GLY A 124 7.51 -6.41 4.43
N THR A 125 6.68 -7.04 5.28
CA THR A 125 6.97 -8.35 5.88
C THR A 125 6.14 -9.48 5.26
N MET A 126 6.65 -10.71 5.35
CA MET A 126 5.89 -11.90 4.94
C MET A 126 4.60 -12.10 5.74
N ASP A 127 4.53 -11.59 6.97
CA ASP A 127 3.34 -11.71 7.80
C ASP A 127 2.23 -10.78 7.32
N VAL A 128 2.56 -9.54 6.90
CA VAL A 128 1.60 -8.66 6.20
C VAL A 128 1.10 -9.31 4.91
N LEU A 129 2.01 -9.87 4.10
CA LEU A 129 1.62 -10.54 2.85
C LEU A 129 0.67 -11.72 3.09
N LYS A 130 1.00 -12.59 4.05
CA LYS A 130 0.15 -13.72 4.43
C LYS A 130 -1.19 -13.25 4.98
N TRP A 131 -1.20 -12.21 5.81
CA TRP A 131 -2.42 -11.65 6.37
C TRP A 131 -3.34 -11.11 5.26
N ILE A 132 -2.81 -10.34 4.31
CA ILE A 132 -3.59 -9.83 3.18
C ILE A 132 -4.20 -10.97 2.38
N TRP A 133 -3.39 -11.96 2.04
CA TRP A 133 -3.81 -13.13 1.25
C TRP A 133 -4.86 -13.96 1.98
N ASN A 134 -4.60 -14.34 3.24
CA ASN A 134 -5.46 -15.23 4.01
C ASN A 134 -6.80 -14.57 4.38
N THR A 135 -6.80 -13.25 4.61
CA THR A 135 -8.05 -12.49 4.83
C THR A 135 -8.88 -12.40 3.54
N GLY A 136 -8.21 -12.47 2.38
CA GLY A 136 -8.85 -12.43 1.07
C GLY A 136 -9.27 -11.03 0.67
N PHE A 137 -8.46 -10.00 0.97
CA PHE A 137 -8.67 -8.65 0.45
C PHE A 137 -8.63 -8.67 -1.09
N ALA A 138 -9.53 -7.92 -1.72
CA ALA A 138 -9.54 -7.77 -3.18
C ALA A 138 -8.49 -6.75 -3.65
N ALA A 139 -8.23 -5.73 -2.83
CA ALA A 139 -7.23 -4.70 -3.09
C ALA A 139 -6.76 -4.05 -1.78
N VAL A 140 -5.59 -3.42 -1.85
CA VAL A 140 -5.08 -2.53 -0.80
C VAL A 140 -4.82 -1.16 -1.40
N ALA A 141 -5.09 -0.11 -0.64
CA ALA A 141 -4.78 1.26 -1.01
C ALA A 141 -4.51 2.10 0.25
N GLY A 142 -4.09 3.34 0.04
CA GLY A 142 -3.83 4.30 1.11
C GLY A 142 -3.50 5.66 0.52
N ASP A 143 -3.23 6.62 1.39
CA ASP A 143 -2.73 7.95 0.99
C ASP A 143 -1.19 8.03 1.02
N ALA A 144 -0.50 6.92 1.31
CA ALA A 144 0.95 6.81 1.23
C ALA A 144 1.47 6.91 -0.22
N ILE A 145 2.69 7.43 -0.41
CA ILE A 145 3.32 7.50 -1.76
C ILE A 145 3.61 6.10 -2.29
N SER A 146 4.24 5.27 -1.47
CA SER A 146 4.33 3.82 -1.60
C SER A 146 3.47 3.18 -0.53
N TRP A 147 2.79 2.08 -0.84
CA TRP A 147 1.89 1.44 0.14
C TRP A 147 2.66 0.85 1.34
N GLU A 148 3.78 0.19 1.04
CA GLU A 148 4.73 -0.30 2.03
C GLU A 148 5.84 0.72 2.30
N VAL A 149 6.44 0.66 3.49
CA VAL A 149 7.60 1.49 3.84
C VAL A 149 8.73 1.23 2.84
N SER A 150 9.27 2.29 2.25
CA SER A 150 10.30 2.14 1.20
C SER A 150 11.36 3.23 1.26
N LEU A 151 12.58 2.82 0.92
CA LEU A 151 13.60 3.69 0.37
C LEU A 151 13.39 3.74 -1.14
N CYS A 152 13.04 4.91 -1.66
CA CYS A 152 12.93 5.15 -3.10
C CYS A 152 14.26 5.65 -3.67
#